data_AF-A0A2D1ST98-F1
#
_entry.id   AF-A0A2D1ST98-F1
#
_cell.length_a   1.000
_cell.length_b   1.000
_cell.length_c   1.000
_cell.angle_alpha   90.00
_cell.angle_beta   90.00
_cell.angle_gamma   90.00
#
_symmetry.space_group_name_H-M   'P 1'
#
loop_
_entity.id
_entity.type
_entity.pdbx_description
1 polymer ?
#
loop_
_entity_poly.entity_id
_entity_poly.type
_entity_poly.pdbx_seq_one_letter_code
_entity_poly.pdbx_strand_id
1 'polypeptide(L)'
;MGKNQLRKIDYDKIASQESFKALSKRKNAFLWTLTAIFLTAYMMLPVLSSYTKILHQPAIGAITWVWVYAAGLFIMTWSLAHFYVAKANRFDKDAKAIIAEYEGGR
;
A
#
# COMPACT_ATOMS: atom_id res chain seq x y z
N MET A 1 -17.45 4.59 -45.06
CA MET A 1 -16.06 4.60 -44.55
C MET A 1 -16.08 4.44 -43.03
N GLY A 2 -15.54 3.32 -42.53
CA GLY A 2 -15.03 3.08 -41.16
C GLY A 2 -15.87 3.48 -39.95
N LYS A 3 -16.78 2.62 -39.48
CA LYS A 3 -17.23 2.65 -38.08
C LYS A 3 -16.08 2.16 -37.21
N ASN A 4 -15.25 3.08 -36.73
CA ASN A 4 -14.22 2.79 -35.74
C ASN A 4 -14.91 2.52 -34.39
N GLN A 5 -15.47 1.33 -34.22
CA GLN A 5 -15.94 0.87 -32.93
C GLN A 5 -14.69 0.68 -32.06
N LEU A 6 -14.36 1.71 -31.29
CA LEU A 6 -13.50 1.58 -30.12
C LEU A 6 -14.02 0.36 -29.37
N ARG A 7 -13.25 -0.74 -29.35
CA ARG A 7 -13.61 -1.97 -28.66
C ARG A 7 -13.90 -1.56 -27.21
N LYS A 8 -15.18 -1.46 -26.87
CA LYS A 8 -15.59 -1.03 -25.54
C LYS A 8 -15.22 -2.17 -24.60
N ILE A 9 -14.10 -2.02 -23.89
CA ILE A 9 -13.66 -2.98 -22.89
C ILE A 9 -14.78 -3.10 -21.86
N ASP A 10 -15.29 -4.32 -21.69
CA ASP A 10 -16.35 -4.63 -20.75
C ASP A 10 -15.71 -4.91 -19.38
N TYR A 11 -15.56 -3.85 -18.59
CA TYR A 11 -14.93 -3.93 -17.28
C TYR A 11 -15.73 -4.76 -16.28
N ASP A 12 -17.05 -4.89 -16.46
CA ASP A 12 -17.89 -5.75 -15.61
C ASP A 12 -17.55 -7.23 -15.84
N LYS A 13 -17.36 -7.63 -17.11
CA LYS A 13 -16.86 -8.98 -17.42
C LYS A 13 -15.49 -9.24 -16.84
N ILE A 14 -14.54 -8.31 -16.97
CA ILE A 14 -13.19 -8.45 -16.39
C ILE A 14 -13.28 -8.52 -14.85
N ALA A 15 -14.13 -7.71 -14.21
CA ALA A 15 -14.32 -7.73 -12.76
C ALA A 15 -14.91 -9.05 -12.25
N SER A 16 -15.69 -9.75 -13.08
CA SER A 16 -16.23 -11.06 -12.76
C SER A 16 -15.21 -12.21 -12.86
N GLN A 17 -14.11 -12.03 -13.62
CA GLN A 17 -13.09 -13.06 -13.81
C GLN A 17 -12.38 -13.41 -12.49
N GLU A 18 -12.06 -14.70 -12.33
CA GLU A 18 -11.37 -15.21 -11.15
C GLU A 18 -9.96 -14.63 -11.01
N SER A 19 -9.27 -14.41 -12.14
CA SER A 19 -7.94 -13.78 -12.21
C SER A 19 -7.94 -12.37 -11.60
N PHE A 20 -8.94 -11.55 -11.93
CA PHE A 20 -9.10 -10.20 -11.39
C PHE A 20 -9.47 -10.21 -9.90
N LYS A 21 -10.39 -11.09 -9.48
CA LYS A 21 -10.76 -11.23 -8.06
C LYS A 21 -9.55 -11.65 -7.21
N ALA A 22 -8.75 -12.59 -7.71
CA ALA A 22 -7.53 -13.03 -7.03
C ALA A 22 -6.50 -11.89 -6.93
N LEU A 23 -6.32 -11.10 -7.99
CA LEU A 23 -5.46 -9.91 -7.99
C LEU A 23 -5.94 -8.87 -6.95
N SER A 24 -7.24 -8.57 -6.93
CA SER A 24 -7.85 -7.63 -6.00
C SER A 24 -7.69 -8.07 -4.54
N LYS A 25 -7.89 -9.36 -4.24
CA LYS A 25 -7.68 -9.94 -2.91
C LYS A 25 -6.23 -9.78 -2.45
N ARG A 26 -5.25 -10.06 -3.32
CA ARG A 26 -3.81 -9.89 -3.01
C ARG A 26 -3.47 -8.42 -2.76
N LYS A 27 -3.99 -7.49 -3.56
CA LYS A 27 -3.79 -6.05 -3.37
C LYS A 27 -4.36 -5.58 -2.03
N ASN A 28 -5.59 -5.98 -1.71
CA ASN A 28 -6.24 -5.58 -0.47
C ASN A 28 -5.53 -6.14 0.77
N ALA A 29 -5.09 -7.41 0.75
CA ALA A 29 -4.33 -7.98 1.87
C ALA A 29 -3.00 -7.24 2.10
N PHE A 30 -2.32 -6.86 1.01
CA PHE A 30 -1.10 -6.07 1.07
C PHE A 30 -1.33 -4.69 1.69
N LEU A 31 -2.36 -3.97 1.22
CA LEU A 31 -2.74 -2.67 1.76
C LEU A 31 -3.11 -2.76 3.25
N TRP A 32 -3.91 -3.76 3.63
CA TRP A 32 -4.26 -3.99 5.03
C TRP A 32 -3.05 -4.24 5.91
N THR A 33 -2.06 -5.00 5.42
CA THR A 33 -0.82 -5.25 6.15
C THR A 33 -0.04 -3.95 6.36
N LEU A 34 0.12 -3.14 5.32
CA LEU A 34 0.79 -1.83 5.42
C LEU A 34 0.07 -0.90 6.39
N THR A 35 -1.25 -0.81 6.29
CA THR A 35 -2.08 0.00 7.18
C THR A 35 -1.97 -0.46 8.62
N ALA A 36 -1.96 -1.78 8.87
CA ALA A 36 -1.77 -2.33 10.21
C ALA A 36 -0.41 -1.95 10.79
N ILE A 37 0.68 -2.11 10.02
CA ILE A 37 2.03 -1.71 10.46
C ILE A 37 2.08 -0.21 10.80
N PHE A 38 1.54 0.63 9.91
CA PHE A 38 1.47 2.08 10.11
C PHE A 38 0.68 2.43 11.38
N LEU A 39 -0.52 1.87 11.54
CA LEU A 39 -1.37 2.11 12.71
C LEU A 39 -0.70 1.63 14.00
N THR A 40 -0.07 0.46 13.99
CA THR A 40 0.65 -0.04 15.16
C THR A 40 1.77 0.90 15.54
N ALA A 41 2.63 1.32 14.62
CA ALA A 41 3.69 2.28 14.90
C ALA A 41 3.13 3.63 15.39
N TYR A 42 2.10 4.14 14.72
CA TYR A 42 1.46 5.40 15.10
C TYR A 42 0.85 5.36 16.50
N MET A 43 0.10 4.31 16.83
CA MET A 43 -0.54 4.12 18.13
C MET A 43 0.44 3.75 19.23
N MET A 44 1.58 3.15 18.88
CA MET A 44 2.62 2.80 19.84
C MET A 44 3.23 4.06 20.47
N LEU A 45 3.35 5.18 19.73
CA LEU A 45 3.85 6.45 20.27
C LEU A 45 3.04 6.98 21.48
N PRO A 46 1.72 7.23 21.40
CA PRO A 46 0.94 7.71 22.54
C PRO A 46 0.84 6.68 23.68
N VAL A 47 0.82 5.38 23.36
CA VAL A 47 0.86 4.32 24.37
C VAL A 47 2.17 4.38 25.15
N LEU A 48 3.32 4.39 24.47
CA LEU A 48 4.62 4.51 25.14
C LEU A 48 4.76 5.83 25.88
N SER A 49 4.25 6.94 25.32
CA SER A 49 4.30 8.26 25.97
C SER A 49 3.43 8.33 27.23
N SER A 50 2.28 7.65 27.27
CA SER A 50 1.36 7.70 28.42
C SER A 50 1.73 6.71 29.52
N TYR A 51 2.30 5.55 29.18
CA TYR A 51 2.56 4.47 30.12
C TYR A 51 4.05 4.33 30.51
N THR A 52 4.97 5.00 29.80
CA THR A 52 6.41 4.92 30.09
C THR A 52 7.05 6.30 30.12
N LYS A 53 8.13 6.46 30.89
CA LYS A 53 8.94 7.69 30.90
C LYS A 53 10.10 7.66 29.90
N ILE A 54 10.29 6.55 29.19
CA ILE A 54 11.45 6.32 28.30
C ILE A 54 11.51 7.38 27.21
N LEU A 55 10.36 7.71 26.61
CA LEU A 55 10.26 8.68 25.53
C LEU A 55 10.67 10.10 25.96
N HIS A 56 10.41 10.47 27.22
CA HIS A 56 10.72 11.79 27.75
C HIS A 56 12.17 11.92 28.23
N GLN A 57 12.91 10.82 28.35
CA GLN A 57 14.33 10.88 28.69
C GLN A 57 15.14 11.53 27.56
N PRO A 58 16.17 12.31 27.89
CA PRO A 58 17.07 12.87 26.89
C PRO A 58 17.81 11.73 26.17
N ALA A 59 17.81 11.79 24.85
CA ALA A 59 18.61 10.93 23.99
C ALA A 59 19.96 11.61 23.70
N ILE A 60 19.93 12.85 23.20
CA ILE A 60 21.12 13.65 22.89
C ILE A 60 20.86 15.11 23.29
N GLY A 61 21.52 15.56 24.37
CA GLY A 61 21.30 16.91 24.91
C GLY A 61 19.83 17.13 25.31
N ALA A 62 19.19 18.17 24.76
CA ALA A 62 17.78 18.48 24.99
C ALA A 62 16.80 17.66 24.12
N ILE A 63 17.31 16.86 23.17
CA ILE A 63 16.48 16.03 22.28
C ILE A 63 16.08 14.77 23.04
N THR A 64 14.78 14.59 23.26
CA THR A 64 14.22 13.40 23.89
C THR A 64 13.99 12.27 22.89
N TRP A 65 13.78 11.05 23.39
CA TRP A 65 13.43 9.90 22.57
C TRP A 65 12.12 10.06 21.79
N VAL A 66 11.20 10.95 22.21
CA VAL A 66 10.01 11.32 21.40
C VAL A 66 10.42 11.80 20.01
N TRP A 67 11.40 12.70 19.93
CA TRP A 67 11.84 13.27 18.67
C TRP A 67 12.53 12.24 17.78
N VAL A 68 13.31 11.34 18.38
CA VAL A 68 13.94 10.23 17.65
C VAL A 68 12.88 9.29 17.07
N TYR A 69 11.86 8.94 17.85
CA TYR A 69 10.74 8.13 17.38
C TYR A 69 9.97 8.82 16.25
N ALA A 70 9.64 10.11 16.43
CA ALA A 70 8.96 10.91 15.42
C ALA A 70 9.75 10.95 14.11
N ALA A 71 11.07 11.19 14.16
CA ALA A 71 11.96 11.10 13.00
C ALA A 71 11.92 9.70 12.34
N GLY A 72 11.90 8.64 13.16
CA GLY A 72 11.73 7.26 12.69
C GLY A 72 10.40 7.03 11.95
N LEU A 73 9.29 7.63 12.39
CA LEU A 73 8.00 7.55 11.70
C LEU A 73 8.04 8.14 10.29
N PHE A 74 8.81 9.21 10.06
CA PHE A 74 9.00 9.75 8.71
C PHE A 74 9.74 8.77 7.81
N ILE A 75 10.85 8.21 8.29
CA ILE A 75 11.64 7.20 7.56
C ILE A 75 10.78 5.97 7.25
N MET A 76 10.03 5.49 8.24
CA MET A 76 9.07 4.40 8.09
C MET A 76 8.05 4.72 6.98
N THR A 77 7.43 5.91 7.03
CA THR A 77 6.41 6.33 6.03
C THR A 77 6.97 6.35 4.62
N TRP A 78 8.16 6.94 4.41
CA TRP A 78 8.81 6.94 3.09
C TRP A 78 9.18 5.53 2.63
N SER A 79 9.60 4.66 3.53
CA SER A 79 9.90 3.26 3.25
C SER A 79 8.65 2.51 2.81
N LEU A 80 7.53 2.67 3.52
CA LEU A 80 6.24 2.09 3.12
C LEU A 80 5.78 2.64 1.77
N ALA A 81 5.95 3.94 1.51
CA ALA A 81 5.58 4.55 0.24
C ALA A 81 6.40 3.99 -0.93
N HIS A 82 7.73 3.90 -0.80
CA HIS A 82 8.60 3.30 -1.81
C HIS A 82 8.25 1.82 -2.05
N PHE A 83 8.08 1.07 -0.97
CA PHE A 83 7.73 -0.34 -1.04
C PHE A 83 6.34 -0.56 -1.67
N TYR A 84 5.37 0.31 -1.34
CA TYR A 84 4.06 0.33 -1.96
C TYR A 84 4.16 0.56 -3.47
N VAL A 85 4.88 1.59 -3.92
CA VAL A 85 5.05 1.90 -5.35
C VAL A 85 5.69 0.73 -6.10
N ALA A 86 6.75 0.14 -5.53
CA ALA A 86 7.39 -1.03 -6.12
C ALA A 86 6.41 -2.21 -6.29
N LYS A 87 5.53 -2.44 -5.30
CA LYS A 87 4.51 -3.48 -5.39
C LYS A 87 3.36 -3.12 -6.34
N ALA A 88 2.92 -1.87 -6.35
CA ALA A 88 1.87 -1.35 -7.23
C ALA A 88 2.24 -1.55 -8.70
N ASN A 89 3.48 -1.24 -9.08
CA ASN A 89 4.00 -1.48 -10.43
C ASN A 89 3.88 -2.95 -10.86
N ARG A 90 3.94 -3.89 -9.92
CA ARG A 90 3.74 -5.33 -10.20
C ARG A 90 2.26 -5.66 -10.41
N PHE A 91 1.37 -5.10 -9.58
CA PHE A 91 -0.07 -5.26 -9.78
C PHE A 91 -0.55 -4.65 -11.10
N ASP A 92 0.03 -3.53 -11.54
CA ASP A 92 -0.27 -2.92 -12.83
C ASP A 92 0.14 -3.82 -14.01
N LYS A 93 1.27 -4.54 -13.89
CA LYS A 93 1.68 -5.55 -14.88
C LYS A 93 0.69 -6.72 -14.92
N ASP A 94 0.29 -7.23 -13.75
CA ASP A 94 -0.68 -8.33 -13.65
C ASP A 94 -2.03 -7.91 -14.26
N ALA A 95 -2.49 -6.69 -14.00
CA ALA A 95 -3.74 -6.16 -14.56
C ALA A 95 -3.67 -6.05 -16.09
N LYS A 96 -2.56 -5.57 -16.65
CA LYS A 96 -2.34 -5.53 -18.10
C LYS A 96 -2.37 -6.93 -18.73
N ALA A 97 -1.80 -7.92 -18.06
CA ALA A 97 -1.85 -9.31 -18.53
C ALA A 97 -3.29 -9.86 -18.60
N ILE A 98 -4.11 -9.57 -17.59
CA ILE A 98 -5.53 -9.97 -17.57
C ILE A 98 -6.32 -9.30 -18.70
N ILE A 99 -6.05 -8.02 -18.97
CA ILE A 99 -6.68 -7.32 -20.10
C ILE A 99 -6.25 -7.94 -21.44
N ALA A 100 -4.96 -8.26 -21.60
CA ALA A 100 -4.45 -8.92 -22.80
C ALA A 100 -5.05 -10.32 -23.00
N GLU A 101 -5.25 -11.09 -21.93
CA GLU A 101 -5.95 -12.39 -21.97
C GLU A 101 -7.41 -12.23 -22.42
N TYR A 102 -8.11 -11.22 -21.90
CA TYR A 102 -9.48 -10.91 -22.33
C TYR A 102 -9.57 -10.50 -23.81
N GLU A 103 -8.58 -9.76 -24.32
CA GLU A 103 -8.54 -9.34 -25.73
C GLU A 103 -8.10 -10.45 -26.68
N GLY A 104 -7.19 -11.33 -26.25
CA GLY A 104 -6.67 -12.45 -27.04
C GLY A 104 -7.52 -13.72 -26.99
N GLY A 105 -8.38 -13.87 -25.97
CA GLY A 105 -9.32 -14.97 -25.79
C GLY A 105 -10.70 -14.76 -26.45
N ARG A 106 -10.80 -13.84 -27.41
CA ARG A 106 -11.93 -13.81 -28.36
C ARG A 106 -11.74 -14.85 -29.46
#